data_AF-S4ML33-F1
#
_entry.id   AF-S4ML33-F1
#
_cell.length_a   1.000
_cell.length_b   1.000
_cell.length_c   1.000
_cell.angle_alpha   90.00
_cell.angle_beta   90.00
_cell.angle_gamma   90.00
#
_symmetry.space_group_name_H-M   'P 1'
#
loop_
_entity.id
_entity.type
_entity.pdbx_description
1 polymer ?
#
loop_
_entity_poly.entity_id
_entity_poly.type
_entity_poly.pdbx_seq_one_letter_code
_entity_poly.pdbx_strand_id
1 'polypeptide(L)'
;MEEYELARGDHRRQKQSEEISESVRRQVEEDNAKCRADPARAEGRRQAFENVAKLMQSFKKADHEIMRWRVRLYCGHIIETEAHYTYTDPISAGSYGRRCSECGEDRQTIVAFEPIGLRCEPPEATEPPPPPPPKKPTRADLERRVKTLEKENERLRAKLSG
;
A
#
# COMPACT_ATOMS: atom_id res chain seq x y z
N MET A 1 18.63 -19.42 -3.98
CA MET A 1 19.14 -18.04 -4.20
C MET A 1 20.65 -17.91 -4.48
N GLU A 2 21.52 -18.61 -3.74
CA GLU A 2 22.99 -18.39 -3.77
C GLU A 2 23.66 -18.85 -5.08
N GLU A 3 23.14 -19.91 -5.68
CA GLU A 3 23.58 -20.48 -6.96
C GLU A 3 22.95 -19.79 -8.17
N TYR A 4 22.28 -18.65 -7.99
CA TYR A 4 21.66 -17.95 -9.11
C TYR A 4 22.71 -17.42 -10.10
N GLU A 5 22.61 -17.88 -11.34
CA GLU A 5 23.42 -17.44 -12.46
C GLU A 5 22.77 -16.24 -13.15
N LEU A 6 23.53 -15.16 -13.34
CA LEU A 6 23.04 -13.95 -14.00
C LEU A 6 22.71 -14.21 -15.46
N ALA A 7 21.50 -13.82 -15.86
CA ALA A 7 21.06 -13.86 -17.24
C ALA A 7 21.37 -12.55 -17.97
N ARG A 8 21.36 -12.60 -19.32
CA ARG A 8 21.45 -11.40 -20.18
C ARG A 8 20.41 -10.33 -19.83
N GLY A 9 19.25 -10.72 -19.33
CA GLY A 9 18.21 -9.81 -18.86
C GLY A 9 18.65 -8.99 -17.64
N ASP A 10 19.39 -9.60 -16.70
CA ASP A 10 19.88 -8.93 -15.49
C ASP A 10 20.88 -7.85 -15.83
N HIS A 11 21.86 -8.15 -16.70
CA HIS A 11 22.83 -7.17 -17.17
C HIS A 11 22.15 -5.96 -17.82
N ARG A 12 21.11 -6.20 -18.63
CA ARG A 12 20.36 -5.12 -19.26
C ARG A 12 19.63 -4.26 -18.22
N ARG A 13 18.96 -4.89 -17.26
CA ARG A 13 18.25 -4.19 -16.18
C ARG A 13 19.19 -3.38 -15.30
N GLN A 14 20.33 -3.96 -14.94
CA GLN A 14 21.35 -3.26 -14.17
C GLN A 14 21.86 -2.01 -14.90
N LYS A 15 22.22 -2.16 -16.18
CA LYS A 15 22.65 -1.02 -17.00
C LYS A 15 21.59 0.07 -17.10
N GLN A 16 20.31 -0.29 -17.29
CA GLN A 16 19.22 0.68 -17.30
C GLN A 16 19.06 1.39 -15.96
N SER A 17 19.19 0.67 -14.84
CA SER A 17 19.17 1.26 -13.49
C SER A 17 20.28 2.30 -13.31
N GLU A 18 21.47 2.02 -13.80
CA GLU A 18 22.63 2.92 -13.79
C GLU A 18 22.40 4.16 -14.65
N GLU A 19 21.92 4.01 -15.90
CA GLU A 19 21.59 5.13 -16.79
C GLU A 19 20.52 6.05 -16.18
N ILE A 20 19.46 5.46 -15.59
CA ILE A 20 18.43 6.22 -14.87
C ILE A 20 19.03 6.94 -13.66
N SER A 21 20.01 6.33 -12.98
CA SER A 21 20.73 6.95 -11.87
C SER A 21 21.42 8.23 -12.25
N GLU A 22 22.19 8.18 -13.32
CA GLU A 22 22.96 9.33 -13.79
C GLU A 22 22.02 10.46 -14.23
N SER A 23 20.94 10.11 -14.94
CA SER A 23 19.92 11.09 -15.34
C SER A 23 19.25 11.76 -14.14
N VAL A 24 18.85 10.97 -13.13
CA VAL A 24 18.23 11.50 -11.90
C VAL A 24 19.23 12.37 -11.13
N ARG A 25 20.49 11.97 -11.02
CA ARG A 25 21.54 12.74 -10.34
C ARG A 25 21.70 14.12 -10.99
N ARG A 26 21.80 14.17 -12.32
CA ARG A 26 21.91 15.43 -13.07
C ARG A 26 20.70 16.33 -12.85
N GLN A 27 19.49 15.76 -12.87
CA GLN A 27 18.26 16.53 -12.63
C GLN A 27 18.23 17.13 -11.22
N VAL A 28 18.62 16.34 -10.22
CA VAL A 28 18.69 16.78 -8.82
C VAL A 28 19.72 17.90 -8.65
N GLU A 29 20.87 17.81 -9.30
CA GLU A 29 21.89 18.87 -9.28
C GLU A 29 21.39 20.18 -9.90
N GLU A 30 20.72 20.09 -11.04
CA GLU A 30 20.10 21.24 -11.72
C GLU A 30 19.03 21.89 -10.83
N ASP A 31 18.14 21.09 -10.25
CA ASP A 31 17.09 21.59 -9.37
C ASP A 31 17.66 22.19 -8.07
N ASN A 32 18.75 21.62 -7.55
CA ASN A 32 19.48 22.20 -6.42
C ASN A 32 20.11 23.54 -6.78
N ALA A 33 20.66 23.70 -7.99
CA ALA A 33 21.17 24.99 -8.46
C ALA A 33 20.05 26.04 -8.56
N LYS A 34 18.87 25.67 -9.09
CA LYS A 34 17.69 26.54 -9.14
C LYS A 34 17.24 26.98 -7.74
N CYS A 35 17.21 26.07 -6.77
CA CYS A 35 16.87 26.42 -5.39
C CYS A 35 17.93 27.29 -4.70
N ARG A 36 19.22 27.15 -5.03
CA ARG A 36 20.26 28.05 -4.51
C ARG A 36 20.12 29.47 -5.07
N ALA A 37 19.66 29.60 -6.31
CA ALA A 37 19.46 30.89 -6.96
C ALA A 37 18.17 31.60 -6.52
N ASP A 38 17.17 30.86 -6.04
CA ASP A 38 15.85 31.38 -5.66
C ASP A 38 15.43 30.88 -4.26
N PRO A 39 15.55 31.73 -3.22
CA PRO A 39 15.13 31.40 -1.86
C PRO A 39 13.64 31.04 -1.73
N ALA A 40 12.75 31.66 -2.51
CA ALA A 40 11.32 31.35 -2.46
C ALA A 40 11.05 29.94 -2.98
N ARG A 41 11.75 29.52 -4.04
CA ARG A 41 11.70 28.15 -4.56
C ARG A 41 12.29 27.14 -3.56
N ALA A 42 13.39 27.49 -2.88
CA ALA A 42 13.96 26.63 -1.84
C ALA A 42 12.96 26.38 -0.70
N GLU A 43 12.27 27.44 -0.25
CA GLU A 43 11.28 27.35 0.81
C GLU A 43 10.03 26.58 0.38
N GLY A 44 9.51 26.84 -0.82
CA GLY A 44 8.40 26.05 -1.39
C GLY A 44 8.73 24.56 -1.50
N ARG A 45 9.97 24.22 -1.88
CA ARG A 45 10.43 22.84 -1.92
C ARG A 45 10.50 22.20 -0.52
N ARG A 46 10.98 22.94 0.49
CA ARG A 46 10.99 22.48 1.89
C ARG A 46 9.57 22.14 2.36
N GLN A 47 8.62 23.07 2.16
CA GLN A 47 7.23 22.87 2.55
C GLN A 47 6.58 21.69 1.83
N ALA A 48 6.87 21.51 0.53
CA ALA A 48 6.41 20.35 -0.21
C ALA A 48 6.92 19.04 0.40
N PHE A 49 8.23 18.96 0.72
CA PHE A 49 8.79 17.78 1.40
C PHE A 49 8.19 17.54 2.78
N GLU A 50 7.94 18.59 3.57
CA GLU A 50 7.28 18.47 4.87
C GLU A 50 5.84 17.94 4.74
N ASN A 51 5.08 18.42 3.76
CA ASN A 51 3.72 17.95 3.50
C ASN A 51 3.71 16.49 3.07
N VAL A 52 4.63 16.09 2.19
CA VAL A 52 4.80 14.69 1.78
C VAL A 52 5.23 13.83 2.96
N ALA A 53 6.14 14.30 3.82
CA ALA A 53 6.56 13.56 5.01
C ALA A 53 5.38 13.34 5.99
N LYS A 54 4.56 14.37 6.23
CA LYS A 54 3.34 14.25 7.05
C LYS A 54 2.35 13.25 6.46
N LEU A 55 2.16 13.29 5.14
CA LEU A 55 1.32 12.33 4.42
C LEU A 55 1.88 10.90 4.53
N MET A 56 3.19 10.70 4.36
CA MET A 56 3.79 9.38 4.51
C MET A 56 3.68 8.84 5.94
N GLN A 57 3.78 9.70 6.96
CA GLN A 57 3.62 9.32 8.37
C GLN A 57 2.19 8.91 8.74
N SER A 58 1.17 9.38 8.02
CA SER A 58 -0.21 8.96 8.28
C SER A 58 -0.47 7.52 7.83
N PHE A 59 0.29 7.01 6.86
CA PHE A 59 0.27 5.61 6.43
C PHE A 59 1.11 4.72 7.38
N LYS A 60 0.63 4.53 8.62
CA LYS A 60 1.16 3.44 9.46
C LYS A 60 0.64 2.11 8.92
N LYS A 61 1.54 1.35 8.29
CA LYS A 61 1.30 -0.06 7.96
C LYS A 61 1.42 -0.87 9.24
N ALA A 62 0.47 -1.75 9.51
CA ALA A 62 0.59 -2.62 10.65
C ALA A 62 1.65 -3.68 10.36
N ASP A 63 2.41 -4.12 11.38
CA ASP A 63 3.52 -5.06 11.16
C ASP A 63 3.05 -6.39 10.54
N HIS A 64 1.82 -6.83 10.84
CA HIS A 64 1.23 -8.02 10.23
C HIS A 64 0.87 -7.85 8.75
N GLU A 65 0.94 -6.63 8.22
CA GLU A 65 0.76 -6.33 6.79
C GLU A 65 2.10 -6.26 6.05
N ILE A 66 3.22 -6.40 6.75
CA ILE A 66 4.55 -6.30 6.16
C ILE A 66 5.06 -7.70 5.83
N MET A 67 5.25 -7.96 4.55
CA MET A 67 5.91 -9.15 4.02
C MET A 67 7.42 -8.91 3.92
N ARG A 68 8.20 -9.91 4.31
CA ARG A 68 9.66 -9.92 4.27
C ARG A 68 10.16 -10.86 3.18
N TRP A 69 11.21 -10.46 2.47
CA TRP A 69 11.88 -11.26 1.44
C TRP A 69 13.38 -11.26 1.64
N ARG A 70 14.03 -12.39 1.37
CA ARG A 70 15.45 -12.41 1.02
C ARG A 70 15.57 -12.08 -0.46
N VAL A 71 16.47 -11.17 -0.81
CA VAL A 71 16.69 -10.75 -2.19
C VAL A 71 18.17 -10.82 -2.52
N ARG A 72 18.51 -11.40 -3.66
CA ARG A 72 19.84 -11.34 -4.25
C ARG A 72 19.92 -10.14 -5.16
N LEU A 73 20.90 -9.30 -4.87
CA LEU A 73 21.24 -8.15 -5.70
C LEU A 73 22.14 -8.57 -6.86
N TYR A 74 22.20 -7.74 -7.90
CA TYR A 74 23.05 -7.96 -9.05
C TYR A 74 24.54 -8.13 -8.67
N CYS A 75 25.02 -7.41 -7.65
CA CYS A 75 26.36 -7.59 -7.10
C CYS A 75 26.61 -8.95 -6.40
N GLY A 76 25.59 -9.79 -6.28
CA GLY A 76 25.66 -11.14 -5.69
C GLY A 76 25.28 -11.22 -4.22
N HIS A 77 25.32 -10.11 -3.47
CA HIS A 77 24.96 -10.09 -2.06
C HIS A 77 23.46 -10.34 -1.84
N ILE A 78 23.15 -10.98 -0.70
CA ILE A 78 21.78 -11.30 -0.31
C ILE A 78 21.39 -10.44 0.88
N ILE A 79 20.38 -9.61 0.70
CA ILE A 79 19.86 -8.74 1.77
C ILE A 79 18.40 -9.07 2.06
N GLU A 80 17.91 -8.57 3.18
CA GLU A 80 16.49 -8.62 3.47
C GLU A 80 15.79 -7.35 2.99
N THR A 81 14.54 -7.49 2.55
CA THR A 81 13.69 -6.36 2.30
C THR A 81 12.24 -6.59 2.71
N GLU A 82 11.52 -5.49 2.87
CA GLU A 82 10.17 -5.43 3.41
C GLU A 82 9.28 -4.55 2.51
N ALA A 83 8.02 -4.96 2.39
CA ALA A 83 6.96 -4.24 1.69
C ALA A 83 5.59 -4.78 2.12
N HIS A 84 4.52 -4.14 1.65
CA HIS A 84 3.18 -4.58 1.98
C HIS A 84 2.87 -5.96 1.35
N TYR A 85 2.15 -6.83 2.06
CA TYR A 85 1.88 -8.21 1.61
C TYR A 85 1.07 -8.32 0.31
N THR A 86 0.41 -7.24 -0.12
CA THR A 86 -0.32 -7.20 -1.40
C THR A 86 0.59 -7.26 -2.61
N TYR A 87 1.89 -6.99 -2.46
CA TYR A 87 2.86 -7.16 -3.53
C TYR A 87 3.25 -8.63 -3.66
N THR A 88 3.16 -9.16 -4.88
CA THR A 88 3.51 -10.55 -5.19
C THR A 88 5.02 -10.80 -5.19
N ASP A 89 5.80 -9.74 -5.38
CA ASP A 89 7.26 -9.77 -5.45
C ASP A 89 7.86 -8.42 -4.99
N PRO A 90 9.11 -8.42 -4.52
CA PRO A 90 9.74 -7.20 -3.99
C PRO A 90 10.13 -6.16 -5.07
N ILE A 91 10.03 -6.50 -6.36
CA ILE A 91 10.35 -5.59 -7.47
C ILE A 91 9.15 -4.68 -7.75
N SER A 92 7.95 -5.28 -7.83
CA SER A 92 6.66 -4.59 -8.03
C SER A 92 6.32 -3.63 -6.88
N ALA A 93 6.87 -3.86 -5.69
CA ALA A 93 6.79 -2.97 -4.53
C ALA A 93 7.48 -1.59 -4.71
N GLY A 94 7.98 -1.30 -5.92
CA GLY A 94 8.55 0.00 -6.28
C GLY A 94 10.04 0.12 -5.95
N SER A 95 10.74 -1.00 -5.73
CA SER A 95 12.16 -0.99 -5.35
C SER A 95 13.08 -1.40 -6.49
N TYR A 96 13.08 -0.57 -7.54
CA TYR A 96 13.84 -0.81 -8.76
C TYR A 96 15.36 -0.73 -8.56
N GLY A 97 15.84 -0.06 -7.50
CA GLY A 97 17.25 -0.01 -7.14
C GLY A 97 17.42 0.02 -5.63
N ARG A 98 18.31 -0.84 -5.12
CA ARG A 98 18.66 -0.89 -3.69
C ARG A 98 20.13 -0.59 -3.47
N ARG A 99 20.42 0.03 -2.33
CA ARG A 99 21.79 0.08 -1.82
C ARG A 99 22.14 -1.26 -1.19
N CYS A 100 23.24 -1.84 -1.63
CA CYS A 100 23.78 -3.02 -1.00
C CYS A 100 24.43 -2.64 0.33
N SER A 101 24.02 -3.29 1.43
CA SER A 101 24.60 -3.06 2.76
C SER A 101 26.01 -3.63 2.91
N GLU A 102 26.41 -4.57 2.05
CA GLU A 102 27.72 -5.23 2.13
C GLU A 102 28.79 -4.49 1.34
N CYS A 103 28.56 -4.22 0.04
CA CYS A 103 29.54 -3.50 -0.79
C CYS A 103 29.29 -1.99 -0.90
N GLY A 104 28.17 -1.47 -0.38
CA GLY A 104 27.84 -0.04 -0.43
C GLY A 104 27.33 0.46 -1.78
N GLU A 105 27.38 -0.37 -2.83
CA GLU A 105 26.95 0.02 -4.17
C GLU A 105 25.45 0.36 -4.17
N ASP A 106 25.11 1.53 -4.73
CA ASP A 106 23.73 1.98 -4.82
C ASP A 106 23.03 1.42 -6.06
N ARG A 107 21.70 1.45 -6.07
CA ARG A 107 20.85 1.08 -7.22
C ARG A 107 21.11 -0.29 -7.85
N GLN A 108 21.48 -1.26 -7.01
CA GLN A 108 21.56 -2.65 -7.40
C GLN A 108 20.18 -3.20 -7.71
N THR A 109 20.06 -3.86 -8.85
CA THR A 109 18.83 -4.54 -9.26
C THR A 109 18.66 -5.86 -8.51
N ILE A 110 17.41 -6.22 -8.20
CA ILE A 110 17.08 -7.53 -7.62
C ILE A 110 17.04 -8.55 -8.76
N VAL A 111 17.84 -9.61 -8.66
CA VAL A 111 17.94 -10.67 -9.70
C VAL A 111 17.26 -11.97 -9.28
N ALA A 112 17.17 -12.22 -7.98
CA ALA A 112 16.41 -13.34 -7.41
C ALA A 112 15.84 -12.95 -6.05
N PHE A 113 14.76 -13.62 -5.62
CA PHE A 113 14.15 -13.39 -4.33
C PHE A 113 13.42 -14.63 -3.81
N GLU A 114 13.31 -14.75 -2.50
CA GLU A 114 12.53 -15.78 -1.81
C GLU A 114 11.74 -15.13 -0.67
N PRO A 115 10.43 -15.44 -0.53
CA PRO A 115 9.62 -14.96 0.58
C PRO A 115 10.09 -15.55 1.91
N ILE A 116 10.18 -14.73 2.95
CA ILE A 116 10.43 -15.17 4.34
C ILE A 116 9.10 -15.37 5.06
N GLY A 117 8.16 -14.44 4.88
CA GLY A 117 6.86 -14.44 5.56
C GLY A 117 6.49 -13.05 6.10
N LEU A 118 5.33 -12.98 6.76
CA LEU A 118 4.90 -11.75 7.42
C LEU A 118 5.79 -11.44 8.63
N ARG A 119 5.99 -10.15 8.90
CA ARG A 119 6.81 -9.68 10.01
C ARG A 119 6.22 -10.03 11.37
N CYS A 120 4.89 -10.00 11.48
CA CYS A 120 4.15 -10.46 12.64
C CYS A 120 2.98 -11.33 12.21
N GLU A 121 2.53 -12.21 13.10
CA GLU A 121 1.28 -12.93 12.89
C GLU A 121 0.12 -11.92 12.81
N PRO A 122 -0.83 -12.11 11.87
CA PRO A 122 -2.07 -11.36 11.88
C PRO A 122 -2.77 -11.52 13.23
N PRO A 123 -3.34 -10.44 13.78
CA PRO A 123 -4.19 -10.58 14.95
C PRO A 123 -5.29 -11.59 14.63
N GLU A 124 -5.57 -12.48 15.58
CA GLU A 124 -6.65 -13.44 15.48
C GLU A 124 -7.92 -12.65 15.14
N ALA A 125 -8.61 -13.07 14.07
CA ALA A 125 -9.79 -12.36 13.60
C ALA A 125 -10.80 -12.37 14.75
N THR A 126 -10.91 -11.25 15.45
CA THR A 126 -11.96 -11.08 16.45
C THR A 126 -13.23 -11.12 15.64
N GLU A 127 -14.03 -12.19 15.82
CA GLU A 127 -15.31 -12.30 15.16
C GLU A 127 -16.04 -10.97 15.36
N PRO A 128 -16.48 -10.30 14.28
CA PRO A 128 -17.21 -9.07 14.42
C PRO A 128 -18.38 -9.36 15.37
N PRO A 129 -18.59 -8.53 16.41
CA PRO A 129 -19.67 -8.76 17.35
C PRO A 129 -20.95 -8.95 16.55
N PRO A 130 -21.78 -9.96 16.88
CA PRO A 130 -22.98 -10.26 16.12
C PRO A 130 -23.78 -8.98 15.93
N PRO A 131 -24.31 -8.73 14.73
CA PRO A 131 -25.07 -7.51 14.46
C PRO A 131 -26.14 -7.38 15.55
N PRO A 132 -26.35 -6.15 16.07
CA PRO A 132 -27.32 -5.96 17.15
C PRO A 132 -28.65 -6.55 16.69
N PRO A 133 -29.35 -7.30 17.56
CA PRO A 133 -30.61 -7.93 17.18
C PRO A 133 -31.55 -6.86 16.64
N PRO A 134 -32.29 -7.13 15.56
CA PRO A 134 -33.23 -6.17 15.00
C PRO A 134 -34.14 -5.68 16.12
N LYS A 135 -34.21 -4.36 16.32
CA LYS A 135 -35.01 -3.74 17.38
C LYS A 135 -36.43 -4.28 17.27
N LYS A 136 -36.91 -4.98 18.31
CA LYS A 136 -38.29 -5.43 18.37
C LYS A 136 -39.19 -4.20 18.17
N PRO A 137 -40.14 -4.22 17.24
CA PRO A 137 -41.05 -3.10 17.02
C PRO A 137 -41.71 -2.72 18.34
N THR A 138 -41.75 -1.43 18.65
CA THR A 138 -42.45 -0.98 19.85
C THR A 138 -43.94 -1.22 19.69
N ARG A 139 -44.68 -1.27 20.80
CA ARG A 139 -46.15 -1.40 20.77
C ARG A 139 -46.80 -0.33 19.88
N ALA A 140 -46.28 0.89 19.90
CA ALA A 140 -46.73 1.98 19.04
C ALA A 140 -46.47 1.73 17.54
N ASP A 141 -45.36 1.07 17.18
CA ASP A 141 -45.08 0.67 15.79
C ASP A 141 -46.08 -0.38 15.31
N LEU A 142 -46.42 -1.34 16.16
CA LEU A 142 -47.40 -2.38 15.88
C LEU A 142 -48.81 -1.79 15.74
N GLU A 143 -49.22 -0.91 16.64
CA GLU A 143 -50.53 -0.23 16.60
C GLU A 143 -50.68 0.62 15.32
N ARG A 144 -49.62 1.34 14.92
CA ARG A 144 -49.61 2.06 13.64
C ARG A 144 -49.77 1.12 12.44
N ARG A 145 -49.07 -0.01 12.46
CA ARG A 145 -49.11 -0.99 11.36
C ARG A 145 -50.47 -1.68 11.26
N VAL A 146 -51.07 -2.04 12.38
CA VAL A 146 -52.43 -2.60 12.45
C VAL A 146 -53.43 -1.61 11.86
N LYS A 147 -53.39 -0.34 12.28
CA LYS A 147 -54.30 0.69 11.76
C LYS A 147 -54.16 0.91 10.24
N THR A 148 -52.95 0.83 9.71
CA THR A 148 -52.72 0.90 8.25
C THR A 148 -53.31 -0.31 7.53
N LEU A 149 -53.10 -1.50 8.07
CA LEU A 149 -53.63 -2.75 7.48
C LEU A 149 -55.15 -2.82 7.55
N GLU A 150 -55.77 -2.32 8.62
CA GLU A 150 -57.23 -2.24 8.75
C GLU A 150 -57.85 -1.33 7.70
N LYS A 151 -57.27 -0.13 7.50
CA LYS A 151 -57.70 0.79 6.44
C LYS A 151 -57.55 0.19 5.05
N GLU A 152 -56.47 -0.55 4.81
CA GLU A 152 -56.27 -1.22 3.53
C GLU A 152 -57.27 -2.36 3.32
N ASN A 153 -57.60 -3.12 4.38
CA ASN A 153 -58.65 -4.15 4.35
C ASN A 153 -60.02 -3.55 4.04
N GLU A 154 -60.39 -2.45 4.69
CA GLU A 154 -61.64 -1.74 4.41
C GLU A 154 -61.70 -1.27 2.96
N ARG A 155 -60.61 -0.69 2.44
CA ARG A 155 -60.52 -0.27 1.04
C ARG A 155 -60.67 -1.45 0.08
N LEU A 156 -60.05 -2.60 0.38
CA LEU A 156 -60.15 -3.79 -0.45
C LEU A 156 -61.54 -4.42 -0.40
N ARG A 157 -62.18 -4.46 0.78
CA ARG A 157 -63.56 -4.93 0.93
C ARG A 157 -64.54 -4.03 0.17
N ALA A 158 -64.40 -2.71 0.25
CA ALA A 158 -65.22 -1.78 -0.52
C ALA A 158 -65.05 -1.93 -2.04
N LYS A 159 -63.85 -2.31 -2.51
CA LYS A 159 -63.58 -2.63 -3.93
C LYS A 159 -64.14 -3.98 -4.38
N LEU A 160 -64.37 -4.92 -3.46
CA LEU A 160 -64.90 -6.26 -3.75
C LEU A 160 -66.42 -6.36 -3.58
N SER A 161 -67.03 -5.42 -2.84
CA SER A 161 -68.47 -5.35 -2.59
C SER A 161 -69.22 -4.34 -3.49
N GLY A 162 -68.57 -3.80 -4.52
CA GLY A 162 -69.18 -2.99 -5.58
C GLY A 162 -68.92 -3.61 -6.94
#